data_AF-T1BBN7-F1
#
_entry.id   AF-T1BBN7-F1
#
_cell.length_a   1.000
_cell.length_b   1.000
_cell.length_c   1.000
_cell.angle_alpha   90.00
_cell.angle_beta   90.00
_cell.angle_gamma   90.00
#
_symmetry.space_group_name_H-M   'P 1'
#
loop_
_entity.id
_entity.type
_entity.pdbx_description
1 polymer ?
#
loop_
_entity_poly.entity_id
_entity_poly.type
_entity_poly.pdbx_seq_one_letter_code
_entity_poly.pdbx_strand_id
1 'polypeptide(L)'
;MDVSSIAAETPAAQGKGALRAVRLDGRDPGALRADILRAFHATFDRHESLFDLLRNDAAWRVKPIALRHPLIFYFGHTAAFFINKLVVAELIGQRIAPRLESLFAVGVDEMSWDDLDDIHYDWPTPQAVRAYRDRVREVVDGLIRGLPLDAPIAWDSPWWVILMGIEHERIHLETSSVLMRQHKLEYLKPHPAWQPCRDSGVPPRNALVDVRASHVRLGRDRDQPHVYGWDNEFGAHEADVAAFQAARYLVSNHEFRAFVEAGGYADDSLWSEEGAAWRCYTRAAHPTFWVRDGGAWRLRLLAEEVPMPWDWPVETNFHEAKAFCNWLARQSGQPVRLPSEDEWHALRQLAGIADGPQPRPAPANIELDHGASSCPVTRFAQGPFCDLIGNVWQWLETPTYPFAGFAVHPLYDDFTTPTFDGRHNLIKGGSWISCGNQALPVSRYAFRRHFFQHAGFRYVVSHARAQPPESHYETDRLVAEYCEFHYSERYFDVPNFPRALAELCIAALDGQPARRALDLGCATGRSSFELARHFEHVTGIDFPRASSACARAWPNRAGCATPWSRKANSSPIANAPWPSWAWPRWCTRWIFSRATPATSSPISAATT
;
A
#
# COMPACT_ATOMS: atom_id res chain seq x y z
N MET A 1 -9.17 0.90 -59.28
CA MET A 1 -9.70 0.34 -58.01
C MET A 1 -8.62 -0.57 -57.50
N ASP A 2 -7.73 -0.02 -56.67
CA ASP A 2 -6.51 -0.70 -56.28
C ASP A 2 -6.57 -1.00 -54.78
N VAL A 3 -6.41 -2.28 -54.47
CA VAL A 3 -6.55 -2.88 -53.15
C VAL A 3 -5.14 -3.12 -52.64
N SER A 4 -4.55 -2.14 -51.96
CA SER A 4 -3.31 -2.35 -51.21
C SER A 4 -3.04 -1.22 -50.21
N SER A 5 -3.22 -1.52 -48.93
CA SER A 5 -2.26 -1.29 -47.83
C SER A 5 -2.99 -1.15 -46.49
N ILE A 6 -3.45 -2.27 -45.94
CA ILE A 6 -3.64 -2.36 -44.49
C ILE A 6 -2.26 -2.77 -43.97
N ALA A 7 -1.47 -1.79 -43.54
CA ALA A 7 -0.26 -2.07 -42.80
C ALA A 7 -0.68 -2.82 -41.52
N ALA A 8 -0.14 -4.02 -41.32
CA ALA A 8 -0.33 -4.74 -40.08
C ALA A 8 0.29 -3.92 -38.95
N GLU A 9 -0.55 -3.39 -38.06
CA GLU A 9 -0.10 -2.78 -36.80
C GLU A 9 0.67 -3.82 -35.97
N THR A 10 1.80 -3.40 -35.38
CA THR A 10 2.58 -4.25 -34.47
C THR A 10 1.75 -4.65 -33.24
N PRO A 11 2.01 -5.81 -32.61
CA PRO A 11 1.30 -6.26 -31.40
C PRO A 11 1.26 -5.20 -30.27
N ALA A 12 2.25 -4.31 -30.23
CA ALA A 12 2.33 -3.20 -29.29
C ALA A 12 1.23 -2.13 -29.47
N ALA A 13 0.65 -1.98 -30.66
CA ALA A 13 -0.40 -1.00 -30.95
C ALA A 13 -1.81 -1.54 -30.61
N GLN A 14 -2.06 -2.84 -30.82
CA GLN A 14 -3.35 -3.48 -30.48
C GLN A 14 -3.60 -3.60 -28.97
N GLY A 15 -2.55 -3.57 -28.14
CA GLY A 15 -2.64 -3.72 -26.68
C GLY A 15 -2.83 -2.45 -25.86
N LYS A 16 -2.67 -1.24 -26.44
CA LYS A 16 -2.75 0.01 -25.68
C LYS A 16 -4.11 0.22 -25.00
N GLY A 17 -5.19 -0.30 -25.61
CA GLY A 17 -6.56 -0.32 -25.08
C GLY A 17 -6.73 -1.04 -23.74
N ALA A 18 -5.99 -2.13 -23.58
CA ALA A 18 -6.34 -3.20 -22.66
C ALA A 18 -5.77 -3.03 -21.25
N LEU A 19 -4.87 -2.07 -21.04
CA LEU A 19 -4.32 -1.73 -19.71
C LEU A 19 -5.22 -0.76 -18.93
N ARG A 20 -6.34 -0.31 -19.49
CA ARG A 20 -7.30 0.56 -18.82
C ARG A 20 -8.16 -0.19 -17.81
N ALA A 21 -8.82 0.56 -16.93
CA ALA A 21 -9.86 0.01 -16.06
C ALA A 21 -11.03 -0.51 -16.91
N VAL A 22 -11.48 -1.73 -16.62
CA VAL A 22 -12.63 -2.34 -17.30
C VAL A 22 -13.92 -1.73 -16.74
N ARG A 23 -14.85 -1.37 -17.63
CA ARG A 23 -16.21 -0.95 -17.24
C ARG A 23 -17.03 -2.15 -16.84
N LEU A 24 -17.64 -2.11 -15.65
CA LEU A 24 -18.42 -3.21 -15.09
C LEU A 24 -19.93 -3.04 -15.29
N ASP A 25 -20.36 -1.87 -15.75
CA ASP A 25 -21.76 -1.47 -15.90
C ASP A 25 -22.37 -1.74 -17.30
N GLY A 26 -21.65 -2.50 -18.15
CA GLY A 26 -22.11 -2.86 -19.49
C GLY A 26 -23.33 -3.80 -19.47
N ARG A 27 -24.21 -3.71 -20.49
CA ARG A 27 -25.41 -4.56 -20.59
C ARG A 27 -25.21 -5.88 -21.35
N ASP A 28 -24.07 -6.06 -22.01
CA ASP A 28 -23.75 -7.26 -22.77
C ASP A 28 -22.66 -8.09 -22.04
N PRO A 29 -23.03 -9.22 -21.41
CA PRO A 29 -22.07 -10.11 -20.76
C PRO A 29 -21.00 -10.65 -21.73
N GLY A 30 -21.32 -10.82 -23.02
CA GLY A 30 -20.37 -11.30 -24.02
C GLY A 30 -19.23 -10.30 -24.25
N ALA A 31 -19.58 -9.03 -24.49
CA ALA A 31 -18.60 -7.96 -24.59
C ALA A 31 -17.80 -7.75 -23.30
N LEU A 32 -18.47 -7.75 -22.14
CA LEU A 32 -17.80 -7.59 -20.84
C LEU A 32 -16.77 -8.69 -20.58
N ARG A 33 -17.12 -9.95 -20.85
CA ARG A 33 -16.18 -11.08 -20.79
C ARG A 33 -14.98 -10.87 -21.70
N ALA A 34 -15.21 -10.43 -22.93
CA ALA A 34 -14.14 -10.18 -23.89
C ALA A 34 -13.22 -9.03 -23.44
N ASP A 35 -13.77 -7.99 -22.82
CA ASP A 35 -12.98 -6.90 -22.22
C ASP A 35 -12.12 -7.38 -21.05
N ILE A 36 -12.69 -8.15 -20.13
CA ILE A 36 -11.96 -8.72 -18.98
C ILE A 36 -10.84 -9.65 -19.47
N LEU A 37 -11.13 -10.51 -20.45
CA LEU A 37 -10.14 -11.42 -21.02
C LEU A 37 -8.98 -10.66 -21.70
N ARG A 38 -9.29 -9.61 -22.47
CA ARG A 38 -8.27 -8.72 -23.05
C ARG A 38 -7.44 -8.04 -21.97
N ALA A 39 -8.09 -7.52 -20.92
CA ALA A 39 -7.41 -6.85 -19.83
C ALA A 39 -6.50 -7.80 -19.05
N PHE A 40 -6.93 -9.04 -18.83
CA PHE A 40 -6.13 -10.09 -18.21
C PHE A 40 -4.87 -10.38 -19.02
N HIS A 41 -5.00 -10.75 -20.30
CA HIS A 41 -3.83 -11.07 -21.13
C HIS A 41 -2.89 -9.88 -21.29
N ALA A 42 -3.41 -8.68 -21.54
CA ALA A 42 -2.57 -7.49 -21.71
C ALA A 42 -1.80 -7.14 -20.43
N THR A 43 -2.43 -7.27 -19.26
CA THR A 43 -1.77 -7.04 -17.97
C THR A 43 -0.67 -8.07 -17.74
N PHE A 44 -0.98 -9.34 -17.98
CA PHE A 44 -0.04 -10.45 -17.77
C PHE A 44 1.13 -10.39 -18.74
N ASP A 45 0.89 -10.14 -20.03
CA ASP A 45 1.94 -9.92 -21.04
C ASP A 45 2.81 -8.71 -20.68
N ARG A 46 2.18 -7.60 -20.25
CA ARG A 46 2.91 -6.39 -19.89
C ARG A 46 3.79 -6.61 -18.67
N HIS A 47 3.27 -7.27 -17.64
CA HIS A 47 4.03 -7.65 -16.46
C HIS A 47 5.24 -8.50 -16.83
N GLU A 48 5.06 -9.57 -17.61
CA GLU A 48 6.19 -10.41 -18.02
C GLU A 48 7.22 -9.66 -18.86
N SER A 49 6.77 -8.79 -19.78
CA SER A 49 7.68 -8.01 -20.63
C SER A 49 8.59 -7.06 -19.83
N LEU A 50 8.20 -6.68 -18.61
CA LEU A 50 9.06 -5.89 -17.72
C LEU A 50 10.27 -6.73 -17.30
N PHE A 51 10.10 -8.02 -17.01
CA PHE A 51 11.18 -8.90 -16.59
C PHE A 51 12.14 -9.29 -17.73
N ASP A 52 11.74 -9.06 -18.98
CA ASP A 52 12.65 -9.18 -20.13
C ASP A 52 13.75 -8.11 -20.14
N LEU A 53 13.65 -7.08 -19.30
CA LEU A 53 14.73 -6.13 -19.03
C LEU A 53 15.88 -6.76 -18.24
N LEU A 54 15.67 -7.90 -17.57
CA LEU A 54 16.72 -8.55 -16.79
C LEU A 54 17.76 -9.18 -17.71
N ARG A 55 19.03 -8.87 -17.44
CA ARG A 55 20.15 -9.23 -18.33
C ARG A 55 20.59 -10.68 -18.16
N ASN A 56 20.60 -11.20 -16.93
CA ASN A 56 21.17 -12.50 -16.59
C ASN A 56 20.49 -13.11 -15.36
N ASP A 57 20.80 -14.37 -15.04
CA ASP A 57 20.23 -15.11 -13.92
C ASP A 57 20.45 -14.49 -12.54
N ALA A 58 21.57 -13.77 -12.35
CA ALA A 58 21.86 -13.07 -11.10
C ALA A 58 20.90 -11.90 -10.86
N ALA A 59 20.49 -11.20 -11.93
CA ALA A 59 19.55 -10.08 -11.87
C ALA A 59 18.22 -10.44 -11.18
N TRP A 60 17.80 -11.71 -11.27
CA TRP A 60 16.57 -12.22 -10.68
C TRP A 60 16.65 -12.41 -9.17
N ARG A 61 17.84 -12.73 -8.63
CA ARG A 61 18.03 -13.21 -7.24
C ARG A 61 18.78 -12.23 -6.35
N VAL A 62 19.53 -11.29 -6.95
CA VAL A 62 20.13 -10.19 -6.20
C VAL A 62 19.03 -9.19 -5.84
N LYS A 63 18.87 -8.94 -4.54
CA LYS A 63 17.96 -7.91 -4.02
C LYS A 63 18.36 -6.52 -4.56
N PRO A 64 17.42 -5.77 -5.17
CA PRO A 64 17.69 -4.39 -5.56
C PRO A 64 17.96 -3.48 -4.35
N ILE A 65 17.23 -3.68 -3.25
CA ILE A 65 17.43 -3.00 -1.97
C ILE A 65 17.19 -3.97 -0.80
N ALA A 66 17.73 -3.64 0.38
CA ALA A 66 17.64 -4.51 1.57
C ALA A 66 16.21 -4.72 2.09
N LEU A 67 15.33 -3.73 1.88
CA LEU A 67 13.95 -3.71 2.41
C LEU A 67 12.94 -4.48 1.52
N ARG A 68 13.44 -5.23 0.53
CA ARG A 68 12.62 -5.86 -0.51
C ARG A 68 13.13 -7.24 -0.88
N HIS A 69 12.22 -8.09 -1.34
CA HIS A 69 12.58 -9.37 -1.93
C HIS A 69 13.30 -9.20 -3.28
N PRO A 70 13.99 -10.24 -3.76
CA PRO A 70 14.55 -10.23 -5.12
C PRO A 70 13.45 -10.28 -6.19
N LEU A 71 13.78 -9.89 -7.44
CA LEU A 71 12.80 -9.75 -8.53
C LEU A 71 12.09 -11.07 -8.89
N ILE A 72 12.73 -12.23 -8.68
CA ILE A 72 12.08 -13.55 -8.84
C ILE A 72 10.81 -13.69 -7.98
N PHE A 73 10.77 -13.07 -6.79
CA PHE A 73 9.59 -13.06 -5.94
C PHE A 73 8.43 -12.34 -6.63
N TYR A 74 8.65 -11.11 -7.08
CA TYR A 74 7.62 -10.30 -7.72
C TYR A 74 7.06 -10.95 -8.99
N PHE A 75 7.91 -11.64 -9.74
CA PHE A 75 7.49 -12.40 -10.92
C PHE A 75 6.58 -13.58 -10.56
N GLY A 76 6.84 -14.29 -9.46
CA GLY A 76 5.99 -15.41 -9.02
C GLY A 76 4.75 -14.99 -8.22
N HIS A 77 4.87 -13.90 -7.46
CA HIS A 77 3.90 -13.39 -6.49
C HIS A 77 2.55 -13.08 -7.12
N THR A 78 2.50 -12.38 -8.25
CA THR A 78 1.23 -12.02 -8.86
C THR A 78 0.45 -13.24 -9.34
N ALA A 79 1.14 -14.26 -9.87
CA ALA A 79 0.53 -15.52 -10.26
C ALA A 79 0.10 -16.38 -9.05
N ALA A 80 0.88 -16.40 -7.97
CA ALA A 80 0.47 -17.02 -6.71
C ALA A 80 -0.76 -16.33 -6.09
N PHE A 81 -0.84 -15.01 -6.18
CA PHE A 81 -1.97 -14.24 -5.71
C PHE A 81 -3.27 -14.66 -6.41
N PHE A 82 -3.28 -14.77 -7.75
CA PHE A 82 -4.43 -15.29 -8.49
C PHE A 82 -4.89 -16.64 -7.92
N ILE A 83 -4.00 -17.63 -7.82
CA ILE A 83 -4.38 -18.96 -7.35
C ILE A 83 -4.87 -18.94 -5.91
N ASN A 84 -4.18 -18.22 -5.02
CA ASN A 84 -4.59 -18.10 -3.62
C ASN A 84 -6.01 -17.52 -3.50
N LYS A 85 -6.30 -16.42 -4.20
CA LYS A 85 -7.61 -15.78 -4.12
C LYS A 85 -8.71 -16.59 -4.82
N LEU A 86 -8.41 -17.25 -5.93
CA LEU A 86 -9.36 -18.13 -6.61
C LEU A 86 -9.71 -19.37 -5.78
N VAL A 87 -8.75 -19.91 -5.00
CA VAL A 87 -9.01 -21.01 -4.05
C VAL A 87 -9.88 -20.52 -2.89
N VAL A 88 -9.56 -19.36 -2.29
CA VAL A 88 -10.37 -18.78 -1.18
C VAL A 88 -11.78 -18.43 -1.64
N ALA A 89 -11.94 -18.03 -2.90
CA ALA A 89 -13.24 -17.78 -3.53
C ALA A 89 -13.97 -19.05 -4.00
N GLU A 90 -13.39 -20.22 -3.80
CA GLU A 90 -13.92 -21.52 -4.25
C GLU A 90 -14.17 -21.63 -5.77
N LEU A 91 -13.49 -20.81 -6.57
CA LEU A 91 -13.58 -20.83 -8.04
C LEU A 91 -12.72 -21.93 -8.67
N ILE A 92 -11.73 -22.41 -7.94
CA ILE A 92 -10.94 -23.59 -8.28
C ILE A 92 -10.79 -24.48 -7.06
N GLY A 93 -10.92 -25.80 -7.25
CA GLY A 93 -10.80 -26.77 -6.16
C GLY A 93 -9.38 -27.30 -5.91
N GLN A 94 -8.43 -26.99 -6.80
CA GLN A 94 -7.06 -27.50 -6.71
C GLN A 94 -6.03 -26.40 -6.99
N ARG A 95 -4.96 -26.44 -6.20
CA ARG A 95 -3.74 -25.63 -6.38
C ARG A 95 -2.89 -26.17 -7.53
N ILE A 96 -2.15 -25.31 -8.22
CA ILE A 96 -1.32 -25.65 -9.38
C ILE A 96 0.09 -26.10 -8.95
N ALA A 97 0.66 -25.39 -7.98
CA ALA A 97 1.98 -25.64 -7.43
C ALA A 97 2.06 -25.16 -5.97
N PRO A 98 1.52 -25.93 -5.00
CA PRO A 98 1.42 -25.51 -3.60
C PRO A 98 2.72 -24.98 -2.97
N ARG A 99 3.87 -25.57 -3.33
CA ARG A 99 5.19 -25.10 -2.86
C ARG A 99 5.51 -23.70 -3.37
N LEU A 100 5.29 -23.42 -4.65
CA LEU A 100 5.55 -22.09 -5.24
C LEU A 100 4.53 -21.07 -4.74
N GLU A 101 3.27 -21.46 -4.66
CA GLU A 101 2.20 -20.60 -4.13
C GLU A 101 2.48 -20.18 -2.69
N SER A 102 2.95 -21.10 -1.84
CA SER A 102 3.37 -20.77 -0.47
C SER A 102 4.62 -19.90 -0.42
N LEU A 103 5.60 -20.16 -1.29
CA LEU A 103 6.85 -19.39 -1.36
C LEU A 103 6.59 -17.92 -1.74
N PHE A 104 5.62 -17.68 -2.60
CA PHE A 104 5.28 -16.35 -3.10
C PHE A 104 4.04 -15.74 -2.42
N ALA A 105 3.48 -16.35 -1.37
CA ALA A 105 2.28 -15.85 -0.68
C ALA A 105 2.53 -14.73 0.33
N VAL A 106 3.80 -14.42 0.64
CA VAL A 106 4.18 -13.43 1.66
C VAL A 106 3.77 -12.02 1.20
N GLY A 107 3.49 -11.14 2.16
CA GLY A 107 3.21 -9.72 1.91
C GLY A 107 4.44 -8.99 1.36
N VAL A 108 4.20 -7.80 0.81
CA VAL A 108 5.22 -6.99 0.14
C VAL A 108 5.50 -5.68 0.88
N ASP A 109 4.63 -5.30 1.81
CA ASP A 109 4.84 -4.14 2.65
C ASP A 109 5.91 -4.45 3.71
N GLU A 110 6.47 -3.45 4.39
CA GLU A 110 7.39 -3.71 5.52
C GLU A 110 6.62 -4.10 6.77
N MET A 111 5.70 -5.05 6.61
CA MET A 111 4.97 -5.58 7.72
C MET A 111 5.89 -6.50 8.51
N SER A 112 5.83 -6.45 9.83
CA SER A 112 6.84 -7.15 10.65
C SER A 112 6.68 -8.69 10.66
N TRP A 113 5.77 -9.22 9.83
CA TRP A 113 5.64 -10.65 9.54
C TRP A 113 6.19 -11.02 8.16
N ASP A 114 6.55 -10.04 7.34
CA ASP A 114 7.20 -10.28 6.06
C ASP A 114 8.66 -10.64 6.35
N ASP A 115 8.95 -11.94 6.20
CA ASP A 115 10.27 -12.50 6.44
C ASP A 115 11.19 -12.15 5.27
N LEU A 116 11.91 -11.04 5.41
CA LEU A 116 12.94 -10.60 4.46
C LEU A 116 14.28 -11.31 4.67
N ASP A 117 14.39 -12.26 5.60
CA ASP A 117 15.65 -12.97 5.88
C ASP A 117 15.97 -13.96 4.76
N ASP A 118 17.08 -13.71 4.04
CA ASP A 118 17.52 -14.53 2.90
C ASP A 118 17.98 -15.94 3.31
N ILE A 119 18.20 -16.19 4.60
CA ILE A 119 18.73 -17.48 5.09
C ILE A 119 17.72 -18.63 4.87
N HIS A 120 16.44 -18.34 4.62
CA HIS A 120 15.37 -19.34 4.51
C HIS A 120 14.77 -19.54 3.10
N TYR A 121 15.25 -18.86 2.05
CA TYR A 121 14.62 -18.91 0.72
C TYR A 121 15.45 -19.66 -0.34
N ASP A 122 14.96 -20.84 -0.74
CA ASP A 122 15.42 -21.59 -1.93
C ASP A 122 14.63 -21.12 -3.17
N TRP A 123 15.06 -20.00 -3.76
CA TRP A 123 14.36 -19.40 -4.89
C TRP A 123 14.41 -20.29 -6.15
N PRO A 124 13.26 -20.58 -6.79
CA PRO A 124 13.20 -21.36 -8.02
C PRO A 124 13.93 -20.69 -9.19
N THR A 125 14.19 -21.44 -10.25
CA THR A 125 14.73 -20.87 -11.49
C THR A 125 13.69 -19.98 -12.20
N PRO A 126 14.11 -18.93 -12.93
CA PRO A 126 13.19 -18.12 -13.72
C PRO A 126 12.31 -18.94 -14.67
N GLN A 127 12.86 -20.01 -15.26
CA GLN A 127 12.14 -20.92 -16.14
C GLN A 127 11.06 -21.71 -15.40
N ALA A 128 11.33 -22.17 -14.17
CA ALA A 128 10.33 -22.86 -13.36
C ALA A 128 9.19 -21.92 -12.94
N VAL A 129 9.50 -20.66 -12.61
CA VAL A 129 8.47 -19.66 -12.30
C VAL A 129 7.67 -19.30 -13.55
N ARG A 130 8.30 -19.17 -14.72
CA ARG A 130 7.60 -18.92 -15.99
C ARG A 130 6.65 -20.07 -16.35
N ALA A 131 7.10 -21.32 -16.26
CA ALA A 131 6.24 -22.49 -16.46
C ALA A 131 5.09 -22.57 -15.44
N TYR A 132 5.28 -22.05 -14.23
CA TYR A 132 4.18 -21.88 -13.27
C TYR A 132 3.20 -20.80 -13.72
N ARG A 133 3.69 -19.62 -14.11
CA ARG A 133 2.88 -18.52 -14.65
C ARG A 133 2.08 -18.94 -15.88
N ASP A 134 2.66 -19.69 -16.81
CA ASP A 134 1.98 -20.20 -18.00
C ASP A 134 0.75 -21.05 -17.63
N ARG A 135 0.90 -21.97 -16.67
CA ARG A 135 -0.22 -22.78 -16.15
C ARG A 135 -1.26 -21.94 -15.43
N VAL A 136 -0.85 -20.93 -14.66
CA VAL A 136 -1.79 -19.98 -14.03
C VAL A 136 -2.57 -19.23 -15.10
N ARG A 137 -1.90 -18.77 -16.18
CA ARG A 137 -2.55 -18.12 -17.31
C ARG A 137 -3.60 -19.01 -17.96
N GLU A 138 -3.29 -20.28 -18.22
CA GLU A 138 -4.24 -21.24 -18.80
C GLU A 138 -5.47 -21.43 -17.90
N VAL A 139 -5.27 -21.56 -16.59
CA VAL A 139 -6.38 -21.72 -15.62
C VAL A 139 -7.26 -20.47 -15.57
N VAL A 140 -6.67 -19.28 -15.49
CA VAL A 140 -7.43 -18.02 -15.40
C VAL A 140 -8.13 -17.71 -16.72
N ASP A 141 -7.48 -17.93 -17.87
CA ASP A 141 -8.11 -17.81 -19.19
C ASP A 141 -9.33 -18.75 -19.29
N GLY A 142 -9.13 -20.05 -19.00
CA GLY A 142 -10.20 -21.04 -19.00
C GLY A 142 -11.36 -20.65 -18.08
N LEU A 143 -11.06 -20.13 -16.89
CA LEU A 143 -12.06 -19.63 -15.95
C LEU A 143 -12.83 -18.43 -16.52
N ILE A 144 -12.13 -17.42 -17.07
CA ILE A 144 -12.77 -16.25 -17.70
C ILE A 144 -13.63 -16.68 -18.89
N ARG A 145 -13.30 -17.74 -19.62
CA ARG A 145 -14.14 -18.23 -20.73
C ARG A 145 -15.34 -19.05 -20.26
N GLY A 146 -15.18 -19.83 -19.20
CA GLY A 146 -16.18 -20.81 -18.75
C GLY A 146 -17.15 -20.34 -17.66
N LEU A 147 -16.74 -19.40 -16.80
CA LEU A 147 -17.55 -18.99 -15.65
C LEU A 147 -18.83 -18.25 -16.12
N PRO A 148 -20.04 -18.55 -15.62
CA PRO A 148 -21.22 -17.75 -15.93
C PRO A 148 -21.02 -16.28 -15.56
N LEU A 149 -21.46 -15.36 -16.40
CA LEU A 149 -21.31 -13.91 -16.17
C LEU A 149 -22.66 -13.22 -16.36
N ASP A 150 -23.12 -12.59 -15.29
CA ASP A 150 -24.18 -11.60 -15.31
C ASP A 150 -23.58 -10.21 -15.22
N ALA A 151 -24.22 -9.23 -15.87
CA ALA A 151 -23.81 -7.84 -15.82
C ALA A 151 -24.93 -6.99 -15.20
N PRO A 152 -24.60 -5.99 -14.35
CA PRO A 152 -23.26 -5.54 -13.98
C PRO A 152 -22.54 -6.46 -12.99
N ILE A 153 -21.20 -6.38 -12.93
CA ILE A 153 -20.41 -7.07 -11.91
C ILE A 153 -20.42 -6.26 -10.61
N ALA A 154 -21.04 -6.80 -9.56
CA ALA A 154 -21.07 -6.21 -8.22
C ALA A 154 -19.89 -6.68 -7.35
N TRP A 155 -19.72 -6.03 -6.19
CA TRP A 155 -18.66 -6.28 -5.21
C TRP A 155 -18.60 -7.72 -4.69
N ASP A 156 -19.75 -8.36 -4.52
CA ASP A 156 -19.90 -9.74 -4.05
C ASP A 156 -19.82 -10.78 -5.17
N SER A 157 -19.66 -10.35 -6.42
CA SER A 157 -19.55 -11.24 -7.56
C SER A 157 -18.25 -12.05 -7.52
N PRO A 158 -18.26 -13.35 -7.89
CA PRO A 158 -17.03 -14.11 -8.06
C PRO A 158 -16.06 -13.50 -9.09
N TRP A 159 -16.58 -12.76 -10.07
CA TRP A 159 -15.77 -12.04 -11.04
C TRP A 159 -14.93 -10.92 -10.44
N TRP A 160 -15.32 -10.41 -9.27
CA TRP A 160 -14.53 -9.41 -8.54
C TRP A 160 -13.14 -9.92 -8.20
N VAL A 161 -12.99 -11.22 -7.94
CA VAL A 161 -11.70 -11.87 -7.61
C VAL A 161 -10.78 -11.93 -8.82
N ILE A 162 -11.33 -12.15 -10.01
CA ILE A 162 -10.56 -12.13 -11.26
C ILE A 162 -10.03 -10.71 -11.51
N LEU A 163 -10.92 -9.71 -11.37
CA LEU A 163 -10.54 -8.30 -11.50
C LEU A 163 -9.52 -7.88 -10.44
N MET A 164 -9.68 -8.34 -9.20
CA MET A 164 -8.73 -8.14 -8.10
C MET A 164 -7.34 -8.65 -8.45
N GLY A 165 -7.23 -9.85 -9.04
CA GLY A 165 -5.96 -10.38 -9.50
C GLY A 165 -5.32 -9.55 -10.61
N ILE A 166 -6.12 -9.08 -11.58
CA ILE A 166 -5.66 -8.18 -12.67
C ILE A 166 -5.11 -6.88 -12.07
N GLU A 167 -5.85 -6.23 -11.18
CA GLU A 167 -5.44 -4.95 -10.59
C GLU A 167 -4.27 -5.12 -9.61
N HIS A 168 -4.19 -6.23 -8.88
CA HIS A 168 -3.04 -6.58 -8.07
C HIS A 168 -1.77 -6.75 -8.90
N GLU A 169 -1.84 -7.43 -10.06
CA GLU A 169 -0.69 -7.54 -10.96
C GLU A 169 -0.24 -6.18 -11.52
N ARG A 170 -1.17 -5.22 -11.72
CA ARG A 170 -0.85 -3.84 -12.11
C ARG A 170 -0.09 -3.08 -11.01
N ILE A 171 -0.47 -3.24 -9.74
CA ILE A 171 0.28 -2.70 -8.60
C ILE A 171 1.72 -3.23 -8.61
N HIS A 172 1.89 -4.53 -8.88
CA HIS A 172 3.20 -5.17 -8.92
C HIS A 172 4.00 -4.89 -10.20
N LEU A 173 3.35 -4.56 -11.32
CA LEU A 173 4.01 -4.01 -12.50
C LEU A 173 4.75 -2.72 -12.13
N GLU A 174 4.04 -1.79 -11.48
CA GLU A 174 4.62 -0.51 -11.06
C GLU A 174 5.67 -0.68 -9.94
N THR A 175 5.40 -1.53 -8.95
CA THR A 175 6.36 -1.79 -7.87
C THR A 175 7.65 -2.42 -8.41
N SER A 176 7.54 -3.36 -9.35
CA SER A 176 8.71 -4.01 -9.94
C SER A 176 9.55 -3.04 -10.77
N SER A 177 8.93 -2.06 -11.46
CA SER A 177 9.70 -1.07 -12.24
C SER A 177 10.52 -0.14 -11.37
N VAL A 178 10.01 0.24 -10.19
CA VAL A 178 10.77 0.99 -9.18
C VAL A 178 11.97 0.18 -8.70
N LEU A 179 11.76 -1.10 -8.37
CA LEU A 179 12.82 -1.98 -7.92
C LEU A 179 13.88 -2.20 -8.99
N MET A 180 13.49 -2.29 -10.26
CA MET A 180 14.45 -2.33 -11.37
C MET A 180 15.28 -1.03 -11.45
N ARG A 181 14.66 0.15 -11.25
CA ARG A 181 15.44 1.41 -11.21
C ARG A 181 16.45 1.45 -10.06
N GLN A 182 16.09 0.87 -8.91
CA GLN A 182 16.97 0.74 -7.74
C GLN A 182 18.01 -0.38 -7.91
N HIS A 183 17.84 -1.27 -8.87
CA HIS A 183 18.80 -2.31 -9.20
C HIS A 183 20.01 -1.74 -9.94
N LYS A 184 21.16 -2.43 -9.85
CA LYS A 184 22.37 -2.02 -10.57
C LYS A 184 22.14 -2.14 -12.08
N LEU A 185 22.65 -1.15 -12.83
CA LEU A 185 22.46 -1.10 -14.29
C LEU A 185 23.02 -2.32 -15.02
N GLU A 186 24.08 -2.93 -14.51
CA GLU A 186 24.67 -4.15 -15.09
C GLU A 186 23.70 -5.34 -15.15
N TYR A 187 22.69 -5.35 -14.29
CA TYR A 187 21.66 -6.40 -14.25
C TYR A 187 20.49 -6.15 -15.20
N LEU A 188 20.48 -5.00 -15.90
CA LEU A 188 19.40 -4.60 -16.79
C LEU A 188 19.89 -4.40 -18.22
N LYS A 189 18.99 -4.50 -19.18
CA LYS A 189 19.23 -4.20 -20.59
C LYS A 189 18.08 -3.38 -21.16
N PRO A 190 18.33 -2.45 -22.10
CA PRO A 190 17.25 -1.75 -22.80
C PRO A 190 16.32 -2.73 -23.53
N HIS A 191 15.04 -2.37 -23.63
CA HIS A 191 14.04 -3.16 -24.35
C HIS A 191 13.15 -2.25 -25.22
N PRO A 192 12.80 -2.63 -26.46
CA PRO A 192 11.97 -1.81 -27.35
C PRO A 192 10.58 -1.47 -26.79
N ALA A 193 9.99 -2.36 -25.98
CA ALA A 193 8.68 -2.12 -25.35
C ALA A 193 8.72 -1.14 -24.15
N TRP A 194 9.92 -0.75 -23.71
CA TRP A 194 10.17 0.05 -22.51
C TRP A 194 11.04 1.28 -22.81
N GLN A 195 10.79 1.94 -23.94
CA GLN A 195 11.52 3.16 -24.30
C GLN A 195 11.02 4.36 -23.47
N PRO A 196 11.93 5.13 -22.86
CA PRO A 196 11.55 6.33 -22.12
C PRO A 196 11.21 7.49 -23.07
N CYS A 197 10.60 8.52 -22.51
CA CYS A 197 10.52 9.83 -23.14
C CYS A 197 11.94 10.34 -23.45
N ARG A 198 12.12 10.98 -24.62
CA ARG A 198 13.39 11.61 -25.02
C ARG A 198 13.30 13.13 -25.05
N ASP A 199 12.11 13.68 -24.83
CA ASP A 199 11.87 15.11 -24.87
C ASP A 199 12.38 15.76 -23.58
N SER A 200 13.12 16.86 -23.73
CA SER A 200 13.48 17.78 -22.65
C SER A 200 13.56 19.19 -23.23
N GLY A 201 13.40 20.18 -22.37
CA GLY A 201 13.34 21.58 -22.75
C GLY A 201 13.79 22.50 -21.63
N VAL A 202 13.36 23.75 -21.72
CA VAL A 202 13.67 24.77 -20.71
C VAL A 202 12.84 24.47 -19.45
N PRO A 203 13.47 24.27 -18.28
CA PRO A 203 12.74 24.04 -17.05
C PRO A 203 11.82 25.22 -16.73
N PRO A 204 10.51 25.00 -16.50
CA PRO A 204 9.62 26.08 -16.18
C PRO A 204 9.92 26.61 -14.77
N ARG A 205 9.75 27.91 -14.59
CA ARG A 205 9.57 28.47 -13.24
C ARG A 205 8.13 28.21 -12.83
N ASN A 206 7.93 27.64 -11.66
CA ASN A 206 6.59 27.36 -11.16
C ASN A 206 5.84 28.67 -10.85
N ALA A 207 4.52 28.63 -11.03
CA ALA A 207 3.62 29.73 -10.75
C ALA A 207 2.48 29.21 -9.86
N LEU A 208 1.94 30.07 -9.02
CA LEU A 208 0.81 29.74 -8.17
C LEU A 208 -0.51 30.04 -8.89
N VAL A 209 -1.45 29.10 -8.81
CA VAL A 209 -2.81 29.20 -9.33
C VAL A 209 -3.76 29.29 -8.16
N ASP A 210 -4.66 30.28 -8.19
CA ASP A 210 -5.70 30.44 -7.17
C ASP A 210 -6.77 29.35 -7.30
N VAL A 211 -7.09 28.72 -6.17
CA VAL A 211 -8.15 27.74 -6.03
C VAL A 211 -9.17 28.31 -5.06
N ARG A 212 -10.37 28.57 -5.57
CA ARG A 212 -11.48 29.07 -4.75
C ARG A 212 -11.89 28.01 -3.72
N ALA A 213 -12.47 28.47 -2.61
CA ALA A 213 -13.12 27.57 -1.67
C ALA A 213 -14.17 26.70 -2.37
N SER A 214 -14.24 25.43 -1.97
CA SER A 214 -15.09 24.43 -2.61
C SER A 214 -15.51 23.35 -1.62
N HIS A 215 -16.59 22.65 -1.94
CA HIS A 215 -17.01 21.45 -1.22
C HIS A 215 -16.60 20.22 -2.02
N VAL A 216 -15.95 19.25 -1.38
CA VAL A 216 -15.56 17.99 -2.01
C VAL A 216 -16.33 16.83 -1.40
N ARG A 217 -16.73 15.90 -2.26
CA ARG A 217 -17.33 14.62 -1.88
C ARG A 217 -16.48 13.50 -2.48
N LEU A 218 -16.03 12.61 -1.61
CA LEU A 218 -15.17 11.47 -1.90
C LEU A 218 -15.91 10.18 -1.58
N GLY A 219 -15.39 9.08 -2.11
CA GLY A 219 -15.93 7.75 -1.89
C GLY A 219 -16.84 7.28 -3.01
N ARG A 220 -16.91 5.96 -3.15
CA ARG A 220 -17.61 5.26 -4.21
C ARG A 220 -18.78 4.47 -3.64
N ASP A 221 -19.85 4.38 -4.42
CA ASP A 221 -20.95 3.47 -4.12
C ASP A 221 -20.51 2.03 -4.36
N ARG A 222 -20.60 1.21 -3.31
CA ARG A 222 -20.22 -0.21 -3.35
C ARG A 222 -21.26 -1.06 -4.06
N ASP A 223 -22.52 -0.64 -4.04
CA ASP A 223 -23.62 -1.42 -4.59
C ASP A 223 -23.77 -1.20 -6.11
N GLN A 224 -23.13 -0.15 -6.64
CA GLN A 224 -23.15 0.19 -8.07
C GLN A 224 -21.74 0.55 -8.60
N PRO A 225 -20.78 -0.39 -8.60
CA PRO A 225 -19.43 -0.12 -9.07
C PRO A 225 -19.39 -0.04 -10.60
N HIS A 226 -19.03 1.13 -11.15
CA HIS A 226 -18.84 1.30 -12.60
C HIS A 226 -17.54 0.70 -13.14
N VAL A 227 -16.53 0.56 -12.28
CA VAL A 227 -15.18 0.02 -12.54
C VAL A 227 -14.72 -0.72 -11.27
N TYR A 228 -13.63 -1.49 -11.33
CA TYR A 228 -13.06 -2.08 -10.11
C TYR A 228 -12.56 -1.00 -9.13
N GLY A 229 -12.65 -1.28 -7.82
CA GLY A 229 -12.13 -0.42 -6.74
C GLY A 229 -11.58 -1.23 -5.59
N TRP A 230 -10.61 -0.70 -4.86
CA TRP A 230 -10.21 -1.28 -3.58
C TRP A 230 -11.19 -0.89 -2.47
N ASP A 231 -11.24 -1.68 -1.40
CA ASP A 231 -12.14 -1.48 -0.25
C ASP A 231 -12.05 -0.07 0.35
N ASN A 232 -10.85 0.51 0.37
CA ASN A 232 -10.58 1.85 0.88
C ASN A 232 -11.20 3.00 0.06
N GLU A 233 -11.70 2.72 -1.15
CA GLU A 233 -12.33 3.69 -2.04
C GLU A 233 -13.84 3.79 -1.82
N PHE A 234 -14.44 2.84 -1.10
CA PHE A 234 -15.88 2.80 -0.83
C PHE A 234 -16.22 3.46 0.49
N GLY A 235 -17.50 3.85 0.62
CA GLY A 235 -17.99 4.69 1.70
C GLY A 235 -18.11 6.15 1.25
N ALA A 236 -18.19 7.07 2.20
CA ALA A 236 -18.34 8.49 1.93
C ALA A 236 -17.44 9.34 2.83
N HIS A 237 -16.94 10.43 2.26
CA HIS A 237 -16.31 11.52 2.97
C HIS A 237 -16.69 12.84 2.30
N GLU A 238 -16.99 13.85 3.10
CA GLU A 238 -17.33 15.19 2.63
C GLU A 238 -16.54 16.21 3.44
N ALA A 239 -16.04 17.24 2.77
CA ALA A 239 -15.25 18.28 3.41
C ALA A 239 -15.39 19.63 2.69
N ASP A 240 -15.40 20.70 3.48
CA ASP A 240 -15.26 22.06 2.99
C ASP A 240 -13.78 22.43 2.89
N VAL A 241 -13.34 22.79 1.70
CA VAL A 241 -11.97 23.20 1.40
C VAL A 241 -11.92 24.73 1.32
N ALA A 242 -11.11 25.34 2.18
CA ALA A 242 -10.86 26.78 2.14
C ALA A 242 -10.14 27.18 0.84
N ALA A 243 -10.18 28.46 0.47
CA ALA A 243 -9.40 28.94 -0.67
C ALA A 243 -7.89 28.81 -0.39
N PHE A 244 -7.13 28.42 -1.41
CA PHE A 244 -5.68 28.24 -1.35
C PHE A 244 -5.05 28.51 -2.71
N GLN A 245 -3.72 28.46 -2.79
CA GLN A 245 -3.02 28.47 -4.06
C GLN A 245 -2.26 27.17 -4.26
N ALA A 246 -2.16 26.70 -5.50
CA ALA A 246 -1.38 25.52 -5.84
C ALA A 246 -0.36 25.82 -6.93
N ALA A 247 0.81 25.19 -6.83
CA ALA A 247 1.78 25.22 -7.92
C ALA A 247 1.14 24.72 -9.23
N ARG A 248 1.40 25.40 -10.34
CA ARG A 248 0.87 25.07 -11.67
C ARG A 248 1.45 23.76 -12.22
N TYR A 249 2.74 23.56 -12.02
CA TYR A 249 3.47 22.37 -12.44
C TYR A 249 3.81 21.52 -11.22
N LEU A 250 4.01 20.22 -11.44
CA LEU A 250 4.76 19.39 -10.50
C LEU A 250 6.14 20.00 -10.26
N VAL A 251 6.71 19.79 -9.07
CA VAL A 251 8.07 20.27 -8.78
C VAL A 251 9.04 19.58 -9.73
N SER A 252 9.79 20.37 -10.50
CA SER A 252 10.75 19.86 -11.48
C SER A 252 12.08 19.51 -10.82
N ASN A 253 12.91 18.70 -11.49
CA ASN A 253 14.30 18.46 -11.08
C ASN A 253 15.06 19.78 -10.90
N HIS A 254 14.81 20.77 -11.75
CA HIS A 254 15.42 22.11 -11.65
C HIS A 254 14.98 22.85 -10.40
N GLU A 255 13.68 22.87 -10.10
CA GLU A 255 13.16 23.54 -8.91
C GLU A 255 13.69 22.86 -7.63
N PHE A 256 13.73 21.52 -7.61
CA PHE A 256 14.27 20.77 -6.49
C PHE A 256 15.79 20.93 -6.31
N ARG A 257 16.53 21.16 -7.40
CA ARG A 257 17.99 21.43 -7.34
C ARG A 257 18.32 22.58 -6.40
N ALA A 258 17.50 23.64 -6.37
CA ALA A 258 17.72 24.79 -5.49
C ALA A 258 17.70 24.39 -4.01
N PHE A 259 16.83 23.46 -3.62
CA PHE A 259 16.79 22.90 -2.26
C PHE A 259 18.06 22.08 -1.95
N VAL A 260 18.52 21.26 -2.89
CA VAL A 260 19.76 20.47 -2.74
C VAL A 260 20.97 21.40 -2.58
N GLU A 261 21.10 22.41 -3.44
CA GLU A 261 22.23 23.36 -3.43
C GLU A 261 22.22 24.29 -2.21
N ALA A 262 21.03 24.61 -1.67
CA ALA A 262 20.89 25.36 -0.42
C ALA A 262 21.24 24.54 0.84
N GLY A 263 21.70 23.29 0.69
CA GLY A 263 22.04 22.42 1.81
C GLY A 263 20.82 21.80 2.49
N GLY A 264 19.69 21.66 1.81
CA GLY A 264 18.44 21.14 2.38
C GLY A 264 18.54 19.74 2.99
N TYR A 265 19.39 18.87 2.45
CA TYR A 265 19.69 17.56 3.04
C TYR A 265 20.59 17.65 4.29
N ALA A 266 21.33 18.73 4.49
CA ALA A 266 22.19 18.92 5.66
C ALA A 266 21.51 19.67 6.81
N ASP A 267 20.36 20.31 6.56
CA ASP A 267 19.63 21.09 7.57
C ASP A 267 18.51 20.28 8.22
N ASP A 268 18.78 19.74 9.42
CA ASP A 268 17.87 18.91 10.21
C ASP A 268 16.56 19.61 10.57
N SER A 269 16.55 20.94 10.65
CA SER A 269 15.37 21.71 11.02
C SER A 269 14.27 21.71 9.94
N LEU A 270 14.58 21.18 8.74
CA LEU A 270 13.63 21.01 7.64
C LEU A 270 12.91 19.67 7.69
N TRP A 271 13.39 18.72 8.48
CA TRP A 271 12.91 17.33 8.47
C TRP A 271 12.03 17.05 9.69
N SER A 272 11.02 16.19 9.52
CA SER A 272 10.37 15.57 10.67
C SER A 272 11.33 14.61 11.37
N GLU A 273 11.02 14.20 12.60
CA GLU A 273 11.82 13.19 13.32
C GLU A 273 11.99 11.90 12.50
N GLU A 274 10.90 11.38 11.93
CA GLU A 274 10.92 10.20 11.05
C GLU A 274 11.76 10.44 9.80
N GLY A 275 11.64 11.61 9.17
CA GLY A 275 12.42 11.97 7.97
C GLY A 275 13.91 12.12 8.27
N ALA A 276 14.27 12.70 9.40
CA ALA A 276 15.65 12.83 9.85
C ALA A 276 16.27 11.45 10.16
N ALA A 277 15.50 10.55 10.78
CA ALA A 277 15.91 9.17 11.02
C ALA A 277 16.13 8.41 9.71
N TRP A 278 15.21 8.52 8.75
CA TRP A 278 15.35 7.95 7.40
C TRP A 278 16.61 8.48 6.69
N ARG A 279 16.81 9.80 6.69
CA ARG A 279 17.96 10.44 6.03
C ARG A 279 19.27 10.02 6.68
N CYS A 280 19.31 9.90 8.01
CA CYS A 280 20.47 9.41 8.75
C CYS A 280 20.80 7.94 8.39
N TYR A 281 19.78 7.08 8.37
CA TYR A 281 19.91 5.66 8.02
C TYR A 281 20.40 5.47 6.58
N THR A 282 19.78 6.16 5.62
CA THR A 282 20.11 6.04 4.19
C THR A 282 21.32 6.86 3.77
N ARG A 283 21.74 7.84 4.59
CA ARG A 283 22.76 8.84 4.27
C ARG A 283 22.46 9.62 3.00
N ALA A 284 21.17 9.86 2.73
CA ALA A 284 20.73 10.57 1.54
C ALA A 284 21.25 12.03 1.52
N ALA A 285 21.73 12.47 0.36
CA ALA A 285 22.23 13.82 0.12
C ALA A 285 21.61 14.51 -1.12
N HIS A 286 20.78 13.77 -1.85
CA HIS A 286 20.04 14.17 -3.05
C HIS A 286 18.99 13.09 -3.35
N PRO A 287 18.03 13.33 -4.28
CA PRO A 287 17.05 12.32 -4.66
C PRO A 287 17.69 11.00 -5.11
N THR A 288 17.06 9.88 -4.78
CA THR A 288 17.60 8.52 -4.98
C THR A 288 18.02 8.22 -6.42
N PHE A 289 17.30 8.74 -7.41
CA PHE A 289 17.57 8.46 -8.82
C PHE A 289 18.49 9.49 -9.50
N TRP A 290 18.98 10.47 -8.76
CA TRP A 290 20.03 11.37 -9.25
C TRP A 290 21.39 10.69 -9.12
N VAL A 291 22.13 10.62 -10.22
CA VAL A 291 23.46 10.01 -10.27
C VAL A 291 24.48 11.12 -10.48
N ARG A 292 25.50 11.15 -9.61
CA ARG A 292 26.65 12.05 -9.79
C ARG A 292 27.59 11.45 -10.83
N ASP A 293 27.84 12.20 -11.90
CA ASP A 293 28.82 11.84 -12.95
C ASP A 293 29.86 12.96 -13.03
N GLY A 294 30.93 12.81 -12.24
CA GLY A 294 31.93 13.87 -12.03
C GLY A 294 31.31 15.15 -11.47
N GLY A 295 31.42 16.24 -12.23
CA GLY A 295 30.82 17.55 -11.88
C GLY A 295 29.37 17.75 -12.37
N ALA A 296 28.78 16.77 -13.07
CA ALA A 296 27.45 16.85 -13.65
C ALA A 296 26.46 15.87 -12.99
N TRP A 297 25.17 16.10 -13.24
CA TRP A 297 24.08 15.23 -12.80
C TRP A 297 23.52 14.42 -13.98
N ARG A 298 23.16 13.17 -13.69
CA ARG A 298 22.40 12.28 -14.58
C ARG A 298 21.15 11.78 -13.87
N LEU A 299 20.17 11.32 -14.63
CA LEU A 299 18.96 10.71 -14.11
C LEU A 299 18.96 9.20 -14.41
N ARG A 300 18.74 8.40 -13.36
CA ARG A 300 18.54 6.95 -13.43
C ARG A 300 17.13 6.65 -13.95
N LEU A 301 17.04 6.14 -15.17
CA LEU A 301 15.80 5.59 -15.74
C LEU A 301 15.75 4.07 -15.51
N LEU A 302 14.77 3.40 -16.12
CA LEU A 302 14.55 1.96 -15.93
C LEU A 302 15.77 1.11 -16.31
N ALA A 303 16.33 1.33 -17.49
CA ALA A 303 17.42 0.49 -18.02
C ALA A 303 18.61 1.31 -18.56
N GLU A 304 18.69 2.60 -18.21
CA GLU A 304 19.75 3.50 -18.64
C GLU A 304 19.90 4.69 -17.70
N GLU A 305 20.99 5.44 -17.87
CA GLU A 305 21.20 6.73 -17.24
C GLU A 305 21.31 7.80 -18.33
N VAL A 306 20.53 8.87 -18.22
CA VAL A 306 20.48 9.94 -19.21
C VAL A 306 21.04 11.25 -18.64
N PRO A 307 21.48 12.20 -19.48
CA PRO A 307 21.74 13.57 -19.02
C PRO A 307 20.53 14.12 -18.26
N MET A 308 20.75 14.83 -17.16
CA MET A 308 19.67 15.29 -16.28
C MET A 308 18.61 16.11 -17.03
N PRO A 309 17.36 15.63 -17.15
CA PRO A 309 16.27 16.39 -17.71
C PRO A 309 15.69 17.31 -16.63
N TRP A 310 16.16 18.55 -16.61
CA TRP A 310 15.85 19.54 -15.57
C TRP A 310 14.37 19.95 -15.53
N ASP A 311 13.64 19.79 -16.62
CA ASP A 311 12.22 20.13 -16.78
C ASP A 311 11.27 18.96 -16.51
N TRP A 312 11.78 17.77 -16.18
CA TRP A 312 10.98 16.63 -15.74
C TRP A 312 10.63 16.74 -14.25
N PRO A 313 9.58 16.08 -13.76
CA PRO A 313 9.26 16.08 -12.34
C PRO A 313 10.40 15.45 -11.54
N VAL A 314 10.68 15.99 -10.36
CA VAL A 314 11.53 15.32 -9.39
C VAL A 314 10.79 14.11 -8.82
N GLU A 315 11.50 12.99 -8.66
CA GLU A 315 10.98 11.81 -7.97
C GLU A 315 11.60 11.71 -6.58
N THR A 316 10.75 11.66 -5.56
CA THR A 316 11.11 11.74 -4.14
C THR A 316 10.25 10.82 -3.30
N ASN A 317 10.72 10.47 -2.11
CA ASN A 317 9.83 9.96 -1.07
C ASN A 317 9.06 11.11 -0.40
N PHE A 318 8.18 10.78 0.57
CA PHE A 318 7.38 11.77 1.28
C PHE A 318 8.24 12.71 2.13
N HIS A 319 9.26 12.19 2.80
CA HIS A 319 10.12 12.97 3.70
C HIS A 319 10.87 14.08 2.96
N GLU A 320 11.42 13.77 1.80
CA GLU A 320 12.10 14.73 0.92
C GLU A 320 11.11 15.79 0.39
N ALA A 321 9.93 15.38 -0.06
CA ALA A 321 8.88 16.29 -0.53
C ALA A 321 8.44 17.26 0.58
N LYS A 322 8.26 16.75 1.80
CA LYS A 322 7.91 17.56 2.97
C LYS A 322 9.03 18.51 3.39
N ALA A 323 10.28 18.05 3.38
CA ALA A 323 11.44 18.88 3.69
C ALA A 323 11.63 20.01 2.68
N PHE A 324 11.42 19.76 1.39
CA PHE A 324 11.39 20.79 0.36
C PHE A 324 10.30 21.84 0.65
N CYS A 325 9.09 21.42 0.99
CA CYS A 325 8.00 22.35 1.30
C CYS A 325 8.35 23.23 2.52
N ASN A 326 8.93 22.64 3.57
CA ASN A 326 9.38 23.37 4.75
C ASN A 326 10.48 24.39 4.41
N TRP A 327 11.40 24.02 3.51
CA TRP A 327 12.43 24.93 3.01
C TRP A 327 11.83 26.08 2.23
N LEU A 328 10.93 25.78 1.28
CA LEU A 328 10.28 26.79 0.45
C LEU A 328 9.40 27.73 1.29
N ALA A 329 8.73 27.22 2.32
CA ALA A 329 8.02 28.03 3.31
C ALA A 329 8.95 29.01 4.03
N ARG A 330 10.12 28.54 4.47
CA ARG A 330 11.13 29.40 5.12
C ARG A 330 11.67 30.47 4.18
N GLN A 331 11.97 30.12 2.93
CA GLN A 331 12.52 31.05 1.93
C GLN A 331 11.51 32.10 1.49
N SER A 332 10.25 31.71 1.31
CA SER A 332 9.19 32.59 0.80
C SER A 332 8.43 33.36 1.89
N GLY A 333 8.50 32.91 3.15
CA GLY A 333 7.66 33.41 4.24
C GLY A 333 6.17 33.01 4.11
N GLN A 334 5.83 32.16 3.14
CA GLN A 334 4.47 31.69 2.88
C GLN A 334 4.23 30.31 3.52
N PRO A 335 2.98 29.94 3.84
CA PRO A 335 2.66 28.63 4.41
C PRO A 335 2.66 27.52 3.34
N VAL A 336 3.84 27.20 2.82
CA VAL A 336 4.04 26.16 1.80
C VAL A 336 3.99 24.77 2.43
N ARG A 337 3.19 23.87 1.86
CA ARG A 337 3.04 22.49 2.32
C ARG A 337 2.61 21.54 1.20
N LEU A 338 2.55 20.24 1.50
CA LEU A 338 1.91 19.29 0.60
C LEU A 338 0.38 19.46 0.67
N PRO A 339 -0.36 19.17 -0.41
CA PRO A 339 -1.82 19.19 -0.39
C PRO A 339 -2.39 18.10 0.52
N SER A 340 -3.58 18.34 1.07
CA SER A 340 -4.43 17.27 1.59
C SER A 340 -5.13 16.50 0.45
N GLU A 341 -5.72 15.35 0.77
CA GLU A 341 -6.60 14.63 -0.18
C GLU A 341 -7.75 15.53 -0.66
N ASP A 342 -8.39 16.26 0.26
CA ASP A 342 -9.48 17.18 -0.08
C ASP A 342 -9.03 18.28 -1.04
N GLU A 343 -7.87 18.89 -0.79
CA GLU A 343 -7.32 19.92 -1.67
C GLU A 343 -6.95 19.35 -3.04
N TRP A 344 -6.38 18.15 -3.11
CA TRP A 344 -6.11 17.50 -4.40
C TRP A 344 -7.41 17.27 -5.19
N HIS A 345 -8.48 16.86 -4.53
CA HIS A 345 -9.79 16.72 -5.18
C HIS A 345 -10.40 18.07 -5.58
N ALA A 346 -10.17 19.15 -4.84
CA ALA A 346 -10.53 20.51 -5.25
C ALA A 346 -9.77 20.94 -6.52
N LEU A 347 -8.47 20.63 -6.63
CA LEU A 347 -7.69 20.84 -7.85
C LEU A 347 -8.30 20.09 -9.04
N ARG A 348 -8.67 18.81 -8.83
CA ARG A 348 -9.29 17.97 -9.87
C ARG A 348 -10.62 18.53 -10.34
N GLN A 349 -11.48 18.95 -9.41
CA GLN A 349 -12.76 19.60 -9.74
C GLN A 349 -12.54 20.88 -10.56
N LEU A 350 -11.59 21.73 -10.15
CA LEU A 350 -11.24 22.95 -10.90
C LEU A 350 -10.70 22.65 -12.30
N ALA A 351 -9.93 21.57 -12.45
CA ALA A 351 -9.40 21.13 -13.73
C ALA A 351 -10.44 20.47 -14.65
N GLY A 352 -11.65 20.17 -14.15
CA GLY A 352 -12.70 19.49 -14.92
C GLY A 352 -12.38 18.04 -15.26
N ILE A 353 -11.50 17.39 -14.51
CA ILE A 353 -11.14 15.98 -14.72
C ILE A 353 -12.25 15.12 -14.11
N ALA A 354 -12.73 14.10 -14.83
CA ALA A 354 -13.77 13.18 -14.35
C ALA A 354 -13.18 12.03 -13.52
N ASP A 355 -14.00 11.36 -12.70
CA ASP A 355 -13.58 10.29 -11.79
C ASP A 355 -13.26 8.96 -12.47
N GLY A 356 -13.90 8.71 -13.61
CA GLY A 356 -13.76 7.48 -14.36
C GLY A 356 -12.51 7.43 -15.25
N PRO A 357 -12.43 6.40 -16.10
CA PRO A 357 -11.41 6.32 -17.14
C PRO A 357 -11.41 7.56 -18.02
N GLN A 358 -10.22 8.07 -18.33
CA GLN A 358 -10.05 9.29 -19.12
C GLN A 358 -10.28 9.04 -20.62
N PRO A 359 -10.64 10.07 -21.43
CA PRO A 359 -10.82 9.92 -22.88
C PRO A 359 -9.54 9.44 -23.60
N ARG A 360 -9.67 9.08 -24.89
CA ARG A 360 -8.52 8.77 -25.76
C ARG A 360 -8.24 9.86 -26.79
N PRO A 361 -6.97 10.25 -26.99
CA PRO A 361 -5.82 9.95 -26.13
C PRO A 361 -6.02 10.55 -24.72
N ALA A 362 -5.45 9.91 -23.69
CA ALA A 362 -5.50 10.49 -22.34
C ALA A 362 -4.76 11.83 -22.36
N PRO A 363 -5.30 12.90 -21.75
CA PRO A 363 -4.59 14.18 -21.63
C PRO A 363 -3.53 14.13 -20.53
N ALA A 364 -2.77 13.03 -20.43
CA ALA A 364 -1.87 12.71 -19.32
C ALA A 364 -0.82 11.66 -19.72
N ASN A 365 0.36 11.72 -19.11
CA ASN A 365 1.34 10.63 -19.20
C ASN A 365 0.94 9.49 -18.24
N ILE A 366 0.11 8.54 -18.67
CA ILE A 366 -0.45 7.48 -17.82
C ILE A 366 -0.70 6.21 -18.63
N GLU A 367 -0.97 5.07 -17.99
CA GLU A 367 -1.33 3.79 -18.64
C GLU A 367 -0.29 3.26 -19.64
N LEU A 368 0.97 3.71 -19.56
CA LEU A 368 2.01 3.44 -20.57
C LEU A 368 1.65 3.86 -22.00
N ASP A 369 0.73 4.83 -22.18
CA ASP A 369 0.29 5.28 -23.50
C ASP A 369 1.42 6.01 -24.27
N HIS A 370 2.38 6.59 -23.55
CA HIS A 370 3.48 7.42 -24.06
C HIS A 370 4.85 6.74 -23.95
N GLY A 371 5.62 7.02 -22.90
CA GLY A 371 6.96 6.50 -22.68
C GLY A 371 7.08 5.79 -21.33
N ALA A 372 8.06 4.89 -21.21
CA ALA A 372 8.39 4.19 -19.98
C ALA A 372 9.19 5.06 -18.99
N SER A 373 8.76 6.31 -18.81
CA SER A 373 9.35 7.29 -17.91
C SER A 373 8.43 8.49 -17.74
N SER A 374 8.78 9.36 -16.80
CA SER A 374 8.28 10.73 -16.77
C SER A 374 8.65 11.51 -18.04
N CYS A 375 8.02 12.66 -18.22
CA CYS A 375 8.26 13.61 -19.32
C CYS A 375 8.25 15.06 -18.79
N PRO A 376 8.53 16.08 -19.64
CA PRO A 376 8.50 17.47 -19.21
C PRO A 376 7.19 17.86 -18.50
N VAL A 377 7.29 18.55 -17.37
CA VAL A 377 6.11 18.92 -16.53
C VAL A 377 5.15 19.90 -17.22
N THR A 378 5.54 20.43 -18.38
CA THR A 378 4.75 21.37 -19.19
C THR A 378 3.90 20.68 -20.26
N ARG A 379 4.07 19.36 -20.46
CA ARG A 379 3.53 18.65 -21.63
C ARG A 379 2.02 18.49 -21.61
N PHE A 380 1.44 18.12 -20.46
CA PHE A 380 0.03 17.80 -20.36
C PHE A 380 -0.72 18.82 -19.50
N ALA A 381 -1.27 19.85 -20.17
CA ALA A 381 -2.15 20.81 -19.53
C ALA A 381 -3.53 20.20 -19.23
N GLN A 382 -4.01 20.40 -18.01
CA GLN A 382 -5.25 19.88 -17.45
C GLN A 382 -5.93 21.00 -16.67
N GLY A 383 -6.82 21.74 -17.35
CA GLY A 383 -7.36 22.99 -16.84
C GLY A 383 -6.23 24.01 -16.58
N PRO A 384 -6.16 24.64 -15.39
CA PRO A 384 -5.10 25.60 -15.08
C PRO A 384 -3.78 24.95 -14.64
N PHE A 385 -3.75 23.64 -14.44
CA PHE A 385 -2.57 22.87 -14.00
C PHE A 385 -1.96 22.07 -15.15
N CYS A 386 -0.77 21.51 -14.93
CA CYS A 386 -0.24 20.42 -15.75
C CYS A 386 0.08 19.21 -14.87
N ASP A 387 -0.13 18.00 -15.40
CA ASP A 387 0.14 16.73 -14.71
C ASP A 387 -0.53 16.66 -13.33
N LEU A 388 -1.83 16.98 -13.25
CA LEU A 388 -2.62 16.69 -12.05
C LEU A 388 -2.91 15.19 -11.96
N ILE A 389 -3.09 14.53 -13.11
CA ILE A 389 -3.03 13.08 -13.26
C ILE A 389 -1.88 12.70 -14.20
N GLY A 390 -1.26 11.54 -13.96
CA GLY A 390 -0.14 11.03 -14.72
C GLY A 390 1.21 11.69 -14.40
N ASN A 391 2.21 11.28 -15.18
CA ASN A 391 3.63 11.60 -15.04
C ASN A 391 4.23 10.97 -13.78
N VAL A 392 3.87 11.43 -12.59
CA VAL A 392 4.26 10.82 -11.30
C VAL A 392 3.09 10.87 -10.33
N TRP A 393 3.07 9.91 -9.40
CA TRP A 393 2.22 10.02 -8.23
C TRP A 393 2.54 11.30 -7.43
N GLN A 394 1.54 11.92 -6.83
CA GLN A 394 1.71 13.11 -5.98
C GLN A 394 1.54 12.76 -4.51
N TRP A 395 2.58 12.98 -3.70
CA TRP A 395 2.52 12.87 -2.25
C TRP A 395 1.53 13.86 -1.63
N LEU A 396 0.69 13.37 -0.73
CA LEU A 396 -0.23 14.16 0.07
C LEU A 396 0.15 14.12 1.55
N GLU A 397 -0.21 15.16 2.29
CA GLU A 397 -0.05 15.22 3.74
C GLU A 397 -1.03 14.32 4.49
N THR A 398 -2.15 13.96 3.86
CA THR A 398 -3.19 13.10 4.41
C THR A 398 -2.69 11.65 4.56
N PRO A 399 -2.63 11.09 5.79
CA PRO A 399 -2.43 9.66 5.97
C PRO A 399 -3.63 8.88 5.43
N THR A 400 -3.44 7.62 5.06
CA THR A 400 -4.58 6.77 4.67
C THR A 400 -5.52 6.53 5.86
N TYR A 401 -6.82 6.52 5.59
CA TYR A 401 -7.88 6.43 6.59
C TYR A 401 -9.16 5.82 5.99
N PRO A 402 -9.99 5.15 6.81
CA PRO A 402 -11.26 4.60 6.36
C PRO A 402 -12.28 5.73 6.13
N PHE A 403 -13.03 5.65 5.04
CA PHE A 403 -14.22 6.49 4.88
C PHE A 403 -15.37 6.04 5.78
N ALA A 404 -16.35 6.92 6.00
CA ALA A 404 -17.58 6.53 6.66
C ALA A 404 -18.28 5.45 5.83
N GLY A 405 -18.57 4.30 6.44
CA GLY A 405 -19.11 3.13 5.74
C GLY A 405 -18.05 2.23 5.07
N PHE A 406 -16.75 2.44 5.34
CA PHE A 406 -15.69 1.52 4.95
C PHE A 406 -16.03 0.09 5.41
N ALA A 407 -15.81 -0.86 4.51
CA ALA A 407 -15.97 -2.28 4.79
C ALA A 407 -14.87 -3.05 4.07
N VAL A 408 -14.22 -3.95 4.81
CA VAL A 408 -13.16 -4.80 4.29
C VAL A 408 -13.70 -5.77 3.25
N HIS A 409 -12.96 -6.00 2.16
CA HIS A 409 -13.32 -7.06 1.22
C HIS A 409 -13.03 -8.44 1.86
N PRO A 410 -14.02 -9.35 1.99
CA PRO A 410 -13.84 -10.61 2.74
C PRO A 410 -12.79 -11.55 2.15
N LEU A 411 -12.55 -11.47 0.83
CA LEU A 411 -11.54 -12.28 0.14
C LEU A 411 -10.13 -11.65 0.17
N TYR A 412 -9.96 -10.43 0.69
CA TYR A 412 -8.66 -9.77 0.80
C TYR A 412 -8.63 -8.77 1.96
N ASP A 413 -8.62 -9.30 3.17
CA ASP A 413 -8.84 -8.57 4.41
C ASP A 413 -7.62 -7.81 4.94
N ASP A 414 -6.43 -8.17 4.47
CA ASP A 414 -5.14 -7.59 4.83
C ASP A 414 -4.59 -6.60 3.80
N PHE A 415 -5.35 -6.23 2.76
CA PHE A 415 -4.91 -5.25 1.75
C PHE A 415 -4.81 -3.82 2.32
N THR A 416 -5.92 -3.29 2.85
CA THR A 416 -5.99 -1.89 3.30
C THR A 416 -5.80 -1.76 4.79
N THR A 417 -6.42 -2.63 5.59
CA THR A 417 -6.54 -2.43 7.05
C THR A 417 -5.19 -2.23 7.76
N PRO A 418 -4.08 -2.90 7.38
CA PRO A 418 -2.79 -2.67 8.01
C PRO A 418 -2.20 -1.28 7.73
N THR A 419 -2.68 -0.59 6.68
CA THR A 419 -2.17 0.73 6.27
C THR A 419 -2.75 1.88 7.09
N PHE A 420 -3.87 1.67 7.80
CA PHE A 420 -4.49 2.63 8.74
C PHE A 420 -3.70 2.74 10.06
N ASP A 421 -2.39 2.99 9.96
CA ASP A 421 -1.44 2.99 11.07
C ASP A 421 -0.82 4.38 11.33
N GLY A 422 -1.23 5.39 10.57
CA GLY A 422 -0.69 6.74 10.61
C GLY A 422 0.75 6.87 10.07
N ARG A 423 1.27 5.84 9.40
CA ARG A 423 2.62 5.80 8.80
C ARG A 423 2.59 5.66 7.27
N HIS A 424 1.42 5.44 6.70
CA HIS A 424 1.19 5.47 5.26
C HIS A 424 0.52 6.77 4.87
N ASN A 425 1.09 7.43 3.86
CA ASN A 425 0.52 8.65 3.29
C ASN A 425 -0.08 8.36 1.92
N LEU A 426 -1.19 9.03 1.64
CA LEU A 426 -1.86 8.91 0.36
C LEU A 426 -1.01 9.52 -0.75
N ILE A 427 -1.07 8.87 -1.90
CA ILE A 427 -0.58 9.38 -3.17
C ILE A 427 -1.74 9.42 -4.17
N LYS A 428 -1.79 10.46 -5.01
CA LYS A 428 -2.87 10.65 -5.99
C LYS A 428 -2.34 10.93 -7.40
N GLY A 429 -3.19 10.63 -8.39
CA GLY A 429 -3.01 11.01 -9.79
C GLY A 429 -2.43 9.94 -10.72
N GLY A 430 -1.83 8.87 -10.20
CA GLY A 430 -1.14 7.87 -11.02
C GLY A 430 0.19 8.37 -11.58
N SER A 431 1.11 7.45 -11.85
CA SER A 431 2.35 7.71 -12.58
C SER A 431 2.23 7.28 -14.05
N TRP A 432 3.28 7.52 -14.84
CA TRP A 432 3.37 7.09 -16.25
C TRP A 432 3.10 5.59 -16.49
N ILE A 433 3.35 4.74 -15.50
CA ILE A 433 3.13 3.28 -15.58
C ILE A 433 1.81 2.83 -14.94
N SER A 434 1.15 3.67 -14.15
CA SER A 434 -0.09 3.32 -13.48
C SER A 434 -1.17 2.97 -14.50
N CYS A 435 -1.71 1.76 -14.37
CA CYS A 435 -2.72 1.16 -15.26
C CYS A 435 -3.97 0.80 -14.45
N GLY A 436 -5.09 0.56 -15.12
CA GLY A 436 -6.30 0.08 -14.45
C GLY A 436 -6.83 1.03 -13.40
N ASN A 437 -7.10 0.51 -12.21
CA ASN A 437 -7.53 1.29 -11.06
C ASN A 437 -6.47 2.34 -10.68
N GLN A 438 -5.18 2.02 -10.68
CA GLN A 438 -4.11 2.99 -10.36
C GLN A 438 -4.14 4.26 -11.22
N ALA A 439 -4.71 4.19 -12.43
CA ALA A 439 -4.83 5.32 -13.34
C ALA A 439 -6.05 6.22 -13.07
N LEU A 440 -6.98 5.80 -12.20
CA LEU A 440 -8.22 6.52 -11.95
C LEU A 440 -8.01 7.66 -10.94
N PRO A 441 -8.58 8.85 -11.19
CA PRO A 441 -8.51 9.97 -10.23
C PRO A 441 -9.12 9.67 -8.87
N VAL A 442 -10.09 8.74 -8.80
CA VAL A 442 -10.73 8.33 -7.54
C VAL A 442 -9.88 7.43 -6.68
N SER A 443 -8.91 6.72 -7.26
CA SER A 443 -8.20 5.67 -6.54
C SER A 443 -7.38 6.19 -5.37
N ARG A 444 -7.33 5.40 -4.31
CA ARG A 444 -6.66 5.75 -3.05
C ARG A 444 -5.55 4.75 -2.79
N TYR A 445 -4.34 5.15 -3.12
CA TYR A 445 -3.13 4.38 -2.85
C TYR A 445 -2.35 5.05 -1.74
N ALA A 446 -1.76 4.23 -0.86
CA ALA A 446 -0.98 4.70 0.26
C ALA A 446 0.32 3.89 0.35
N PHE A 447 1.41 4.57 0.68
CA PHE A 447 2.72 3.94 0.83
C PHE A 447 3.42 4.45 2.08
N ARG A 448 4.34 3.64 2.61
CA ARG A 448 5.29 4.10 3.62
C ARG A 448 6.05 5.31 3.08
N ARG A 449 6.24 6.30 3.94
CA ARG A 449 6.82 7.60 3.60
C ARG A 449 8.23 7.55 3.03
N HIS A 450 8.96 6.45 3.22
CA HIS A 450 10.33 6.26 2.75
C HIS A 450 10.47 5.54 1.41
N PHE A 451 9.38 5.07 0.78
CA PHE A 451 9.44 4.43 -0.54
C PHE A 451 9.33 5.40 -1.71
N PHE A 452 9.78 4.93 -2.88
CA PHE A 452 9.91 5.71 -4.12
C PHE A 452 8.99 5.17 -5.21
N GLN A 453 7.68 5.23 -5.01
CA GLN A 453 6.69 4.65 -5.92
C GLN A 453 6.42 5.53 -7.15
N HIS A 454 7.44 5.80 -7.98
CA HIS A 454 7.34 6.76 -9.10
C HIS A 454 6.62 8.06 -8.71
N ALA A 455 6.96 8.55 -7.52
CA ALA A 455 6.25 9.62 -6.84
C ALA A 455 7.10 10.87 -6.83
N GLY A 456 6.46 11.99 -7.12
CA GLY A 456 6.96 13.34 -6.88
C GLY A 456 5.91 14.09 -6.06
N PHE A 457 5.81 15.40 -6.28
CA PHE A 457 4.83 16.19 -5.55
C PHE A 457 4.53 17.52 -6.24
N ARG A 458 3.42 18.11 -5.78
CA ARG A 458 3.01 19.49 -5.99
C ARG A 458 2.85 20.12 -4.63
N TYR A 459 3.23 21.38 -4.46
CA TYR A 459 2.99 22.10 -3.22
C TYR A 459 1.78 23.03 -3.35
N VAL A 460 1.21 23.35 -2.20
CA VAL A 460 0.17 24.37 -2.02
C VAL A 460 0.65 25.44 -1.06
N VAL A 461 0.04 26.62 -1.15
CA VAL A 461 0.17 27.71 -0.19
C VAL A 461 -1.18 27.91 0.48
N SER A 462 -1.26 27.56 1.76
CA SER A 462 -2.52 27.59 2.50
C SER A 462 -2.29 27.78 3.99
N HIS A 463 -3.01 28.74 4.59
CA HIS A 463 -3.04 28.90 6.04
C HIS A 463 -3.93 27.88 6.74
N ALA A 464 -4.83 27.22 6.00
CA ALA A 464 -5.63 26.13 6.54
C ALA A 464 -4.71 24.96 6.86
N ARG A 465 -4.78 24.46 8.09
CA ARG A 465 -4.05 23.25 8.49
C ARG A 465 -4.81 22.03 7.94
N ALA A 466 -4.08 21.11 7.31
CA ALA A 466 -4.62 19.78 7.08
C ALA A 466 -4.91 19.14 8.44
N GLN A 467 -6.17 18.82 8.73
CA GLN A 467 -6.50 18.03 9.92
C GLN A 467 -6.31 16.56 9.56
N PRO A 468 -5.44 15.81 10.26
CA PRO A 468 -5.32 14.39 10.01
C PRO A 468 -6.66 13.71 10.37
N PRO A 469 -7.25 12.95 9.45
CA PRO A 469 -8.49 12.23 9.72
C PRO A 469 -8.26 11.17 10.79
N GLU A 470 -9.33 10.80 11.50
CA GLU A 470 -9.28 9.71 12.46
C GLU A 470 -8.97 8.39 11.73
N SER A 471 -7.96 7.66 12.22
CA SER A 471 -7.45 6.44 11.58
C SER A 471 -8.10 5.16 12.13
N HIS A 472 -9.20 5.28 12.88
CA HIS A 472 -9.87 4.14 13.50
C HIS A 472 -10.94 3.58 12.56
N TYR A 473 -10.77 2.34 12.09
CA TYR A 473 -11.80 1.64 11.31
C TYR A 473 -12.82 0.90 12.19
N GLU A 474 -12.49 0.71 13.47
CA GLU A 474 -13.41 0.19 14.48
C GLU A 474 -14.29 1.35 14.98
N THR A 475 -15.61 1.21 14.86
CA THR A 475 -16.56 2.24 15.34
C THR A 475 -16.73 2.14 16.85
N ASP A 476 -17.13 3.25 17.51
CA ASP A 476 -17.51 3.23 18.94
C ASP A 476 -18.54 2.16 19.26
N ARG A 477 -19.47 1.93 18.32
CA ARG A 477 -20.45 0.85 18.37
C ARG A 477 -19.75 -0.51 18.39
N LEU A 478 -18.82 -0.78 17.49
CA LEU A 478 -18.10 -2.06 17.43
C LEU A 478 -17.30 -2.30 18.71
N VAL A 479 -16.61 -1.27 19.23
CA VAL A 479 -15.91 -1.36 20.52
C VAL A 479 -16.88 -1.68 21.65
N ALA A 480 -18.04 -1.00 21.71
CA ALA A 480 -19.07 -1.26 22.70
C ALA A 480 -19.67 -2.67 22.59
N GLU A 481 -19.93 -3.14 21.37
CA GLU A 481 -20.42 -4.50 21.10
C GLU A 481 -19.41 -5.56 21.53
N TYR A 482 -18.11 -5.35 21.28
CA TYR A 482 -17.05 -6.23 21.78
C TYR A 482 -16.95 -6.20 23.32
N CYS A 483 -17.05 -5.03 23.95
CA CYS A 483 -17.04 -4.95 25.42
C CYS A 483 -18.27 -5.65 26.03
N GLU A 484 -19.46 -5.46 25.46
CA GLU A 484 -20.69 -6.15 25.85
C GLU A 484 -20.56 -7.67 25.66
N PHE A 485 -20.15 -8.15 24.48
CA PHE A 485 -19.97 -9.57 24.20
C PHE A 485 -18.96 -10.24 25.14
N HIS A 486 -17.86 -9.56 25.46
CA HIS A 486 -16.80 -10.11 26.30
C HIS A 486 -17.06 -9.98 27.80
N TYR A 487 -17.82 -8.98 28.24
CA TYR A 487 -17.90 -8.67 29.67
C TYR A 487 -19.29 -8.66 30.28
N SER A 488 -20.36 -8.62 29.48
CA SER A 488 -21.72 -8.84 29.97
C SER A 488 -21.93 -10.30 30.39
N GLU A 489 -22.97 -10.57 31.19
CA GLU A 489 -23.34 -11.95 31.51
C GLU A 489 -23.93 -12.69 30.29
N ARG A 490 -24.61 -11.96 29.40
CA ARG A 490 -25.30 -12.47 28.21
C ARG A 490 -25.34 -11.44 27.10
N TYR A 491 -25.15 -11.89 25.87
CA TYR A 491 -25.31 -11.08 24.65
C TYR A 491 -25.97 -11.93 23.56
N PHE A 492 -27.02 -11.41 22.89
CA PHE A 492 -27.90 -12.18 21.98
C PHE A 492 -28.37 -13.53 22.56
N ASP A 493 -28.79 -13.55 23.83
CA ASP A 493 -29.19 -14.74 24.59
C ASP A 493 -28.12 -15.84 24.73
N VAL A 494 -26.88 -15.57 24.30
CA VAL A 494 -25.74 -16.45 24.50
C VAL A 494 -25.06 -16.05 25.83
N PRO A 495 -24.94 -16.98 26.81
CA PRO A 495 -24.11 -16.76 27.99
C PRO A 495 -22.67 -16.44 27.60
N ASN A 496 -21.99 -15.59 28.37
CA ASN A 496 -20.65 -15.07 28.07
C ASN A 496 -19.73 -16.11 27.39
N PHE A 497 -19.61 -16.01 26.07
CA PHE A 497 -18.95 -17.02 25.23
C PHE A 497 -17.45 -17.14 25.54
N PRO A 498 -16.67 -16.05 25.67
CA PRO A 498 -15.26 -16.15 26.03
C PRO A 498 -15.01 -16.82 27.38
N ARG A 499 -15.90 -16.61 28.37
CA ARG A 499 -15.83 -17.29 29.66
C ARG A 499 -16.16 -18.78 29.53
N ALA A 500 -17.24 -19.12 28.86
CA ALA A 500 -17.63 -20.51 28.64
C ALA A 500 -16.54 -21.29 27.89
N LEU A 501 -15.91 -20.66 26.89
CA LEU A 501 -14.78 -21.24 26.17
C LEU A 501 -13.58 -21.51 27.09
N ALA A 502 -13.21 -20.54 27.94
CA ALA A 502 -12.15 -20.75 28.91
C ALA A 502 -12.46 -21.88 29.90
N GLU A 503 -13.70 -21.93 30.42
CA GLU A 503 -14.16 -22.99 31.34
C GLU A 503 -14.08 -24.38 30.69
N LEU A 504 -14.46 -24.51 29.41
CA LEU A 504 -14.32 -25.75 28.65
C LEU A 504 -12.85 -26.14 28.43
N CYS A 505 -11.99 -25.19 28.08
CA CYS A 505 -10.55 -25.42 27.95
C CYS A 505 -9.91 -25.90 29.27
N ILE A 506 -10.34 -25.34 30.41
CA ILE A 506 -9.87 -25.74 31.74
C ILE A 506 -10.36 -27.14 32.08
N ALA A 507 -11.63 -27.45 31.81
CA ALA A 507 -12.18 -28.78 32.04
C ALA A 507 -11.47 -29.85 31.19
N ALA A 508 -11.12 -29.50 29.94
CA ALA A 508 -10.41 -30.39 29.02
C ALA A 508 -8.96 -30.73 29.44
N LEU A 509 -8.39 -30.00 30.41
CA LEU A 509 -7.08 -30.36 30.97
C LEU A 509 -7.13 -31.69 31.75
N ASP A 510 -8.29 -32.12 32.24
CA ASP A 510 -8.49 -33.40 32.94
C ASP A 510 -7.43 -33.65 34.05
N GLY A 511 -7.18 -32.62 34.87
CA GLY A 511 -6.21 -32.68 35.97
C GLY A 511 -4.73 -32.55 35.56
N GLN A 512 -4.42 -32.34 34.27
CA GLN A 512 -3.07 -32.03 33.82
C GLN A 512 -2.56 -30.69 34.38
N PRO A 513 -1.23 -30.52 34.54
CA PRO A 513 -0.67 -29.30 35.10
C PRO A 513 -0.89 -28.08 34.19
N ALA A 514 -1.65 -27.11 34.68
CA ALA A 514 -1.94 -25.84 34.00
C ALA A 514 -0.75 -24.86 34.08
N ARG A 515 0.34 -25.15 33.35
CA ARG A 515 1.56 -24.30 33.39
C ARG A 515 1.46 -23.09 32.47
N ARG A 516 1.15 -23.32 31.18
CA ARG A 516 1.17 -22.26 30.15
C ARG A 516 -0.05 -22.36 29.25
N ALA A 517 -0.70 -21.24 28.95
CA ALA A 517 -1.72 -21.13 27.90
C ALA A 517 -1.37 -20.02 26.91
N LEU A 518 -1.78 -20.20 25.66
CA LEU A 518 -1.70 -19.22 24.58
C LEU A 518 -3.12 -18.98 24.05
N ASP A 519 -3.57 -17.73 24.11
CA ASP A 519 -4.88 -17.29 23.64
C ASP A 519 -4.65 -16.39 22.42
N LEU A 520 -4.88 -16.92 21.22
CA LEU A 520 -4.70 -16.23 19.94
C LEU A 520 -6.04 -15.64 19.47
N GLY A 521 -6.05 -14.35 19.12
CA GLY A 521 -7.29 -13.62 18.84
C GLY A 521 -8.03 -13.27 20.12
N CYS A 522 -7.31 -12.92 21.19
CA CYS A 522 -7.89 -12.76 22.52
C CYS A 522 -8.87 -11.56 22.63
N ALA A 523 -9.00 -10.75 21.57
CA ALA A 523 -9.83 -9.55 21.53
C ALA A 523 -9.56 -8.67 22.77
N THR A 524 -10.62 -8.27 23.49
CA THR A 524 -10.52 -7.47 24.72
C THR A 524 -9.92 -8.22 25.92
N GLY A 525 -9.62 -9.53 25.78
CA GLY A 525 -8.84 -10.31 26.74
C GLY A 525 -9.66 -11.15 27.72
N ARG A 526 -11.00 -11.21 27.62
CA ARG A 526 -11.84 -11.95 28.58
C ARG A 526 -11.41 -13.41 28.78
N SER A 527 -11.22 -14.16 27.71
CA SER A 527 -10.78 -15.57 27.75
C SER A 527 -9.41 -15.69 28.44
N SER A 528 -8.46 -14.83 28.08
CA SER A 528 -7.15 -14.75 28.72
C SER A 528 -7.24 -14.52 30.23
N PHE A 529 -8.14 -13.63 30.68
CA PHE A 529 -8.36 -13.39 32.11
C PHE A 529 -8.93 -14.61 32.84
N GLU A 530 -9.90 -15.31 32.25
CA GLU A 530 -10.46 -16.52 32.87
C GLU A 530 -9.44 -17.67 32.91
N LEU A 531 -8.63 -17.86 31.85
CA LEU A 531 -7.53 -18.81 31.82
C LEU A 531 -6.46 -18.49 32.86
N ALA A 532 -6.14 -17.21 33.08
CA ALA A 532 -5.12 -16.78 34.04
C ALA A 532 -5.46 -17.10 35.50
N ARG A 533 -6.73 -17.45 35.80
CA ARG A 533 -7.15 -17.93 37.12
C ARG A 533 -6.66 -19.36 37.40
N HIS A 534 -6.39 -20.13 36.33
CA HIS A 534 -6.06 -21.55 36.42
C HIS A 534 -4.62 -21.84 35.97
N PHE A 535 -4.11 -21.14 34.95
CA PHE A 535 -2.76 -21.34 34.44
C PHE A 535 -1.73 -20.48 35.18
N GLU A 536 -0.52 -21.02 35.38
CA GLU A 536 0.61 -20.26 35.95
C GLU A 536 1.01 -19.08 35.06
N HIS A 537 0.89 -19.25 33.73
CA HIS A 537 1.23 -18.25 32.74
C HIS A 537 0.27 -18.27 31.53
N VAL A 538 -0.34 -17.13 31.18
CA VAL A 538 -1.15 -17.00 29.98
C VAL A 538 -0.56 -15.92 29.09
N THR A 539 -0.38 -16.24 27.81
CA THR A 539 -0.05 -15.24 26.78
C THR A 539 -1.29 -14.99 25.93
N GLY A 540 -1.87 -13.79 26.02
CA GLY A 540 -2.92 -13.34 25.10
C GLY A 540 -2.30 -12.54 23.95
N ILE A 541 -2.71 -12.84 22.72
CA ILE A 541 -2.25 -12.15 21.51
C ILE A 541 -3.47 -11.76 20.70
N ASP A 542 -3.52 -10.50 20.29
CA ASP A 542 -4.56 -9.98 19.41
C ASP A 542 -3.97 -8.96 18.43
N PHE A 543 -4.62 -8.84 17.27
CA PHE A 543 -4.14 -8.09 16.11
C PHE A 543 -4.75 -6.68 15.97
N PRO A 544 -5.98 -6.38 16.40
CA PRO A 544 -6.51 -5.02 16.43
C PRO A 544 -6.00 -4.19 17.62
N ARG A 545 -5.86 -2.87 17.41
CA ARG A 545 -5.25 -1.91 18.36
C ARG A 545 -6.24 -1.35 19.40
N ALA A 546 -7.55 -1.51 19.23
CA ALA A 546 -8.57 -0.91 20.11
C ALA A 546 -9.15 -1.87 21.17
N SER A 547 -9.07 -3.20 20.98
CA SER A 547 -9.30 -4.19 22.05
C SER A 547 -8.42 -3.92 23.28
N SER A 548 -7.28 -3.26 23.08
CA SER A 548 -6.38 -2.81 24.14
C SER A 548 -6.93 -1.65 24.99
N ALA A 549 -7.88 -0.86 24.51
CA ALA A 549 -8.48 0.25 25.25
C ALA A 549 -9.52 -0.24 26.27
N CYS A 550 -10.37 -1.19 25.89
CA CYS A 550 -11.35 -1.80 26.80
C CYS A 550 -10.65 -2.61 27.91
N ALA A 551 -9.59 -3.36 27.57
CA ALA A 551 -8.75 -4.08 28.53
C ALA A 551 -8.08 -3.16 29.59
N ARG A 552 -7.80 -1.88 29.25
CA ARG A 552 -7.23 -0.88 30.17
C ARG A 552 -8.24 -0.30 31.15
N ALA A 553 -9.53 -0.24 30.80
CA ALA A 553 -10.56 0.47 31.56
C ALA A 553 -11.22 -0.38 32.67
N TRP A 554 -11.20 -1.71 32.54
CA TRP A 554 -11.92 -2.63 33.42
C TRP A 554 -11.17 -3.34 34.58
N PRO A 555 -9.86 -3.16 34.85
CA PRO A 555 -9.18 -3.93 35.91
C PRO A 555 -9.65 -3.66 37.35
N ASN A 556 -10.33 -2.53 37.61
CA ASN A 556 -10.67 -2.12 38.98
C ASN A 556 -11.88 -2.84 39.61
N ARG A 557 -12.53 -3.79 38.92
CA ARG A 557 -13.65 -4.57 39.49
C ARG A 557 -13.35 -6.04 39.78
N ALA A 558 -12.21 -6.59 39.35
CA ALA A 558 -11.94 -8.04 39.44
C ALA A 558 -10.98 -8.48 40.58
N GLY A 559 -10.55 -7.57 41.46
CA GLY A 559 -9.84 -7.93 42.70
C GLY A 559 -8.46 -8.61 42.51
N CYS A 560 -7.80 -8.45 41.36
CA CYS A 560 -6.49 -9.05 41.11
C CYS A 560 -5.38 -7.98 41.25
N ALA A 561 -4.67 -7.98 42.37
CA ALA A 561 -3.43 -7.21 42.53
C ALA A 561 -2.28 -7.99 41.87
N THR A 562 -2.08 -7.80 40.57
CA THR A 562 -0.91 -8.35 39.84
C THR A 562 -0.09 -7.23 39.19
N PRO A 563 1.25 -7.34 39.13
CA PRO A 563 2.09 -6.31 38.53
C PRO A 563 1.94 -6.31 37.00
N TRP A 564 1.57 -5.17 36.45
CA TRP A 564 1.46 -4.93 35.02
C TRP A 564 2.86 -4.64 34.45
N SER A 565 3.32 -5.38 33.44
CA SER A 565 4.51 -4.96 32.68
C SER A 565 4.20 -4.90 31.19
N ARG A 566 4.19 -3.68 30.66
CA ARG A 566 4.26 -3.42 29.23
C ARG A 566 5.74 -3.54 28.83
N LYS A 567 6.15 -4.61 28.16
CA LYS A 567 7.45 -4.61 27.46
C LYS A 567 7.25 -4.00 26.07
N ALA A 568 7.29 -2.67 26.01
CA ALA A 568 7.65 -1.97 24.78
C ALA A 568 9.19 -1.91 24.75
N ASN A 569 9.83 -2.61 23.81
CA ASN A 569 11.29 -2.65 23.57
C ASN A 569 12.19 -3.16 24.71
N SER A 570 12.75 -4.37 24.56
CA SER A 570 14.16 -4.64 24.90
C SER A 570 14.71 -5.85 24.13
N SER A 571 15.97 -5.74 23.68
CA SER A 571 16.81 -6.80 23.10
C SER A 571 17.18 -7.88 24.16
N PRO A 572 17.76 -9.02 23.77
CA PRO A 572 17.50 -10.32 24.40
C PRO A 572 18.23 -10.45 25.74
N ILE A 573 17.50 -10.90 26.77
CA ILE A 573 18.11 -11.59 27.90
C ILE A 573 17.77 -13.07 27.74
N ALA A 574 18.84 -13.86 27.64
CA ALA A 574 18.84 -15.29 27.45
C ALA A 574 17.96 -16.03 28.46
N ASN A 575 17.10 -16.90 27.93
CA ASN A 575 16.89 -18.27 28.39
C ASN A 575 16.02 -18.98 27.34
N ALA A 576 16.67 -19.76 26.48
CA ALA A 576 16.06 -20.69 25.52
C ALA A 576 16.09 -22.13 26.11
N PRO A 577 15.28 -23.11 25.65
CA PRO A 577 14.67 -23.17 24.32
C PRO A 577 13.17 -23.57 24.27
N TRP A 578 12.42 -22.79 23.49
CA TRP A 578 11.44 -23.27 22.49
C TRP A 578 11.82 -22.57 21.17
N PRO A 579 11.53 -23.16 19.99
CA PRO A 579 12.11 -22.71 18.71
C PRO A 579 11.76 -21.25 18.43
N SER A 580 12.75 -20.51 17.96
CA SER A 580 12.71 -19.07 17.70
C SER A 580 11.71 -18.71 16.59
N TRP A 581 10.48 -18.41 16.97
CA TRP A 581 9.57 -17.59 16.17
C TRP A 581 9.61 -16.18 16.75
N ALA A 582 10.20 -15.23 16.00
CA ALA A 582 10.17 -13.82 16.35
C ALA A 582 8.77 -13.27 16.06
N TRP A 583 8.10 -12.71 17.08
CA TRP A 583 6.72 -12.24 16.96
C TRP A 583 6.63 -10.77 16.51
N PRO A 584 5.57 -10.36 15.78
CA PRO A 584 5.39 -9.01 15.24
C PRO A 584 5.34 -7.89 16.29
N ARG A 585 5.88 -6.69 16.01
CA ARG A 585 6.00 -5.55 16.94
C ARG A 585 4.69 -4.80 17.26
N TRP A 586 3.61 -5.12 16.55
CA TRP A 586 2.29 -4.50 16.68
C TRP A 586 1.25 -5.44 17.31
N CYS A 587 1.60 -6.72 17.52
CA CYS A 587 0.83 -7.61 18.37
C CYS A 587 0.83 -7.05 19.80
N THR A 588 -0.35 -6.84 20.37
CA THR A 588 -0.43 -6.54 21.79
C THR A 588 -0.27 -7.84 22.54
N ARG A 589 0.95 -8.12 23.01
CA ARG A 589 1.24 -9.28 23.83
C ARG A 589 0.90 -8.98 25.29
N TRP A 590 -0.08 -9.70 25.81
CA TRP A 590 -0.41 -9.69 27.22
C TRP A 590 0.21 -10.92 27.87
N ILE A 591 0.97 -10.73 28.94
CA ILE A 591 1.53 -11.81 29.74
C ILE A 591 0.90 -11.75 31.12
N PHE A 592 0.15 -12.78 31.47
CA PHE A 592 -0.45 -12.95 32.78
C PHE A 592 0.34 -14.02 33.52
N SER A 593 0.81 -13.73 34.74
CA SER A 593 1.51 -14.70 35.60
C SER A 593 0.89 -14.74 36.98
N ARG A 594 0.63 -15.93 37.52
CA ARG A 594 0.13 -16.12 38.88
C ARG A 594 1.30 -15.98 39.87
N ALA A 595 1.24 -15.02 40.79
CA ALA A 595 2.23 -14.90 41.86
C ALA A 595 2.00 -15.98 42.93
N THR A 596 3.07 -16.60 43.43
CA THR A 596 3.04 -17.43 44.63
C THR A 596 2.84 -16.55 45.87
N PRO A 597 2.06 -16.98 46.88
CA PRO A 597 1.91 -16.19 48.09
C PRO A 597 3.22 -16.21 48.88
N ALA A 598 3.82 -15.03 49.09
CA ALA A 598 4.92 -14.88 50.02
C ALA A 598 4.41 -15.10 51.45
N THR A 599 5.09 -16.00 52.17
CA THR A 599 4.85 -16.28 53.59
C THR A 599 5.01 -15.02 54.43
N SER A 600 4.00 -14.73 55.25
CA SER A 600 3.94 -13.62 56.19
C SER A 600 5.00 -13.70 57.30
N SER A 601 5.71 -12.60 57.55
CA SER A 601 6.33 -12.30 58.85
C SER A 601 5.95 -10.86 59.26
N PRO A 602 5.51 -10.60 60.50
CA PRO A 602 5.00 -9.30 60.92
C PRO A 602 6.10 -8.46 61.58
N ILE A 603 6.32 -7.22 61.13
CA ILE A 603 7.01 -6.20 61.94
C ILE A 603 6.33 -4.84 61.76
N SER A 604 5.62 -4.46 62.83
CA SER A 604 5.58 -3.14 63.51
C SER A 604 5.41 -1.85 62.69
N ALA A 605 4.27 -1.19 62.92
CA ALA A 605 4.07 0.23 62.63
C ALA A 605 4.56 1.10 63.80
N ALA A 606 5.31 2.16 63.50
CA ALA A 606 5.42 3.36 64.34
C ALA A 606 5.85 4.58 63.49
N THR A 607 4.88 5.47 63.25
CA THR A 607 4.96 6.94 63.20
C THR A 607 6.34 7.62 63.09
N THR A 608 6.59 8.35 61.99
CA THR A 608 6.51 9.83 61.88
C THR A 608 6.57 10.25 60.42
#